data_AF-A0A969LLP5-F1
#
_entry.id   AF-A0A969LLP5-F1
#
_cell.length_a   1.000
_cell.length_b   1.000
_cell.length_c   1.000
_cell.angle_alpha   90.00
_cell.angle_beta   90.00
_cell.angle_gamma   90.00
#
_symmetry.space_group_name_H-M   'P 1'
#
loop_
_entity.id
_entity.type
_entity.pdbx_description
1 polymer ?
#
loop_
_entity_poly.entity_id
_entity_poly.type
_entity_poly.pdbx_seq_one_letter_code
_entity_poly.pdbx_strand_id
1 'polypeptide(L)'
;MSGAAYLTVIEVLDGFSEKWGWSWSDFATNILGSGALVAQELAWDDQRIKLKFSFHRKKYGDPQLNARSDELFGKDFGARMLKDYNGQTYWASINLKSFFKNSKLPEWLSFSIGYGAEGLFGGEENIGKDENGNITFNRPDVKRYRQWFIAPDIDLSKIKTNKKGVRFMLNFLSAFKFPAPSLEFSNGKLKAHAIHF
;
A
#
# COMPACT_ATOMS: atom_id res chain seq x y z
N MET A 1 -16.19 9.39 5.95
CA MET A 1 -17.35 9.27 5.04
C MET A 1 -17.13 9.96 3.70
N SER A 2 -16.47 11.12 3.62
CA SER A 2 -16.17 11.79 2.34
C SER A 2 -15.35 10.92 1.36
N GLY A 3 -14.39 10.13 1.87
CA GLY A 3 -13.58 9.21 1.05
C GLY A 3 -14.40 8.10 0.37
N ALA A 4 -15.23 7.37 1.12
CA ALA A 4 -16.13 6.36 0.55
C ALA A 4 -17.10 6.96 -0.48
N ALA A 5 -17.67 8.13 -0.19
CA ALA A 5 -18.57 8.81 -1.12
C ALA A 5 -17.84 9.19 -2.42
N TYR A 6 -16.63 9.75 -2.31
CA TYR A 6 -15.81 10.10 -3.47
C TYR A 6 -15.45 8.88 -4.33
N LEU A 7 -15.01 7.78 -3.71
CA LEU A 7 -14.65 6.56 -4.42
C LEU A 7 -15.88 5.89 -5.04
N THR A 8 -17.04 5.95 -4.38
CA THR A 8 -18.32 5.49 -4.97
C THR A 8 -18.67 6.27 -6.23
N VAL A 9 -18.43 7.59 -6.26
CA VAL A 9 -18.63 8.39 -7.48
C VAL A 9 -17.72 7.91 -8.61
N ILE A 10 -16.45 7.58 -8.31
CA ILE A 10 -15.53 7.02 -9.31
C ILE A 10 -16.05 5.69 -9.85
N GLU A 11 -16.45 4.75 -8.99
CA GLU A 11 -17.02 3.47 -9.43
C GLU A 11 -18.26 3.65 -10.32
N VAL A 12 -19.14 4.61 -9.98
CA VAL A 12 -20.29 4.94 -10.82
C VAL A 12 -19.84 5.42 -12.20
N LEU A 13 -18.82 6.29 -12.28
CA LEU A 13 -18.27 6.78 -13.53
C LEU A 13 -17.62 5.65 -14.34
N ASP A 14 -16.86 4.76 -13.71
CA ASP A 14 -16.26 3.60 -14.35
C ASP A 14 -17.32 2.62 -14.85
N GLY A 15 -18.46 2.52 -14.16
CA GLY A 15 -19.64 1.78 -14.61
C GLY A 15 -20.20 2.20 -15.97
N PHE A 16 -19.97 3.45 -16.39
CA PHE A 16 -20.36 3.95 -17.72
C PHE A 16 -19.20 3.91 -18.74
N SER A 17 -18.01 3.43 -18.35
CA SER A 17 -16.83 3.37 -19.19
C SER A 17 -16.70 2.03 -19.91
N GLU A 18 -16.54 2.06 -21.24
CA GLU A 18 -16.30 0.86 -22.05
C GLU A 18 -15.00 0.12 -21.70
N LYS A 19 -14.05 0.79 -21.04
CA LYS A 19 -12.72 0.23 -20.74
C LYS A 19 -12.58 -0.39 -19.35
N TRP A 20 -13.35 0.04 -18.37
CA TRP A 20 -13.15 -0.32 -16.95
C TRP A 20 -14.37 -1.04 -16.36
N GLY A 21 -15.58 -0.51 -16.58
CA GLY A 21 -16.81 -1.08 -16.03
C GLY A 21 -16.94 -0.95 -14.51
N TRP A 22 -18.12 -1.29 -13.98
CA TRP A 22 -18.38 -1.28 -12.54
C TRP A 22 -17.74 -2.50 -11.86
N SER A 23 -17.03 -2.29 -10.76
CA SER A 23 -16.41 -3.35 -9.97
C SER A 23 -17.01 -3.45 -8.58
N TRP A 24 -17.77 -4.52 -8.34
CA TRP A 24 -18.31 -4.81 -7.00
C TRP A 24 -17.23 -5.06 -5.96
N SER A 25 -16.09 -5.61 -6.37
CA SER A 25 -14.92 -5.79 -5.50
C SER A 25 -14.31 -4.47 -5.09
N ASP A 26 -14.20 -3.50 -6.00
CA ASP A 26 -13.60 -2.21 -5.69
C ASP A 26 -14.55 -1.38 -4.81
N PHE A 27 -15.84 -1.36 -5.16
CA PHE A 27 -16.87 -0.75 -4.30
C PHE A 27 -16.87 -1.35 -2.88
N ALA A 28 -16.89 -2.68 -2.74
CA ALA A 28 -16.85 -3.33 -1.44
C ALA A 28 -15.59 -2.94 -0.65
N THR A 29 -14.42 -2.91 -1.30
CA THR A 29 -13.15 -2.54 -0.66
C THR A 29 -13.16 -1.09 -0.18
N ASN A 30 -13.71 -0.18 -0.99
CA ASN A 30 -13.86 1.25 -0.65
C ASN A 30 -14.74 1.46 0.59
N ILE A 31 -15.85 0.72 0.68
CA ILE A 31 -16.74 0.74 1.85
C ILE A 31 -16.08 0.09 3.07
N LEU A 32 -15.43 -1.06 2.90
CA LEU A 32 -14.76 -1.76 4.00
C LEU A 32 -13.69 -0.91 4.67
N GLY A 33 -12.88 -0.16 3.91
CA GLY A 33 -11.87 0.74 4.48
C GLY A 33 -12.49 1.84 5.37
N SER A 34 -13.53 2.50 4.88
CA SER A 34 -14.23 3.54 5.67
C SER A 34 -15.01 2.95 6.85
N GLY A 35 -15.64 1.78 6.64
CA GLY A 35 -16.36 1.05 7.67
C GLY A 35 -15.44 0.59 8.79
N ALA A 36 -14.23 0.10 8.47
CA ALA A 36 -13.24 -0.30 9.46
C ALA A 36 -12.80 0.88 10.34
N LEU A 37 -12.59 2.06 9.78
CA LEU A 37 -12.27 3.27 10.56
C LEU A 37 -13.39 3.61 11.54
N VAL A 38 -14.64 3.65 11.06
CA VAL A 38 -15.82 3.97 11.88
C VAL A 38 -16.05 2.90 12.95
N ALA A 39 -15.94 1.62 12.60
CA ALA A 39 -16.12 0.52 13.53
C ALA A 39 -15.11 0.58 14.68
N GLN A 40 -13.85 0.95 14.40
CA GLN A 40 -12.85 1.13 15.44
C GLN A 40 -13.19 2.27 16.40
N GLU A 41 -13.67 3.42 15.91
CA GLU A 41 -14.09 4.51 16.81
C GLU A 41 -15.29 4.12 17.66
N LEU A 42 -16.30 3.49 17.05
CA LEU A 42 -17.49 3.06 17.78
C LEU A 42 -17.17 1.99 18.83
N ALA A 43 -16.23 1.09 18.54
CA ALA A 43 -15.86 0.00 19.44
C ALA A 43 -14.88 0.43 20.54
N TRP A 44 -13.95 1.35 20.24
CA TRP A 44 -12.79 1.60 21.09
C TRP A 44 -12.51 3.06 21.42
N ASP A 45 -13.17 4.01 20.77
CA ASP A 45 -12.86 5.45 20.85
C ASP A 45 -11.35 5.71 20.60
N ASP A 46 -10.74 4.87 19.75
CA ASP A 46 -9.32 4.90 19.37
C ASP A 46 -9.10 4.09 18.08
N GLN A 47 -8.33 4.65 17.13
CA GLN A 47 -7.83 3.91 15.97
C GLN A 47 -6.65 3.02 16.37
N ARG A 48 -6.94 1.78 16.78
CA ARG A 48 -5.92 0.82 17.23
C ARG A 48 -5.16 0.17 16.07
N ILE A 49 -5.78 0.08 14.90
CA ILE A 49 -5.20 -0.45 13.67
C ILE A 49 -5.28 0.64 12.61
N LYS A 50 -4.12 1.04 12.10
CA LYS A 50 -3.99 2.08 11.08
C LYS A 50 -3.49 1.49 9.78
N LEU A 51 -4.15 1.85 8.69
CA LEU A 51 -3.62 1.59 7.36
C LEU A 51 -2.51 2.59 7.06
N LYS A 52 -1.36 2.07 6.63
CA LYS A 52 -0.21 2.86 6.23
C LYS A 52 0.24 2.46 4.83
N PHE A 53 0.89 3.40 4.17
CA PHE A 53 1.43 3.22 2.84
C PHE A 53 2.95 3.32 2.87
N SER A 54 3.60 2.57 2.00
CA SER A 54 5.00 2.78 1.72
C SER A 54 5.36 2.52 0.28
N PHE A 55 6.44 3.16 -0.15
CA PHE A 55 6.89 3.12 -1.51
C PHE A 55 8.41 3.21 -1.58
N HIS A 56 8.99 2.41 -2.47
CA HIS A 56 10.33 2.60 -2.95
C HIS A 56 10.37 2.47 -4.46
N ARG A 57 11.14 3.35 -5.11
CA ARG A 57 11.35 3.26 -6.55
C ARG A 57 12.19 2.03 -6.86
N LYS A 58 11.62 1.10 -7.63
CA LYS A 58 12.35 -0.06 -8.10
C LYS A 58 13.22 0.26 -9.30
N LYS A 59 14.38 -0.41 -9.33
CA LYS A 59 15.26 -0.50 -10.48
C LYS A 59 15.55 -1.97 -10.70
N TYR A 60 15.25 -2.45 -11.90
CA TYR A 60 15.45 -3.84 -12.27
C TYR A 60 16.86 -4.01 -12.85
N GLY A 61 17.45 -5.20 -12.71
CA GLY A 61 18.71 -5.51 -13.39
C GLY A 61 18.58 -5.62 -14.91
N ASP A 62 17.34 -5.66 -15.41
CA ASP A 62 17.00 -5.82 -16.81
C ASP A 62 16.57 -4.46 -17.43
N PRO A 63 17.28 -3.94 -18.43
CA PRO A 63 16.92 -2.69 -19.12
C PRO A 63 15.52 -2.69 -19.73
N GLN A 64 15.06 -3.83 -20.26
CA GLN A 64 13.73 -3.95 -20.86
C GLN A 64 12.65 -3.78 -19.79
N LEU A 65 12.83 -4.37 -18.61
CA LEU A 65 11.91 -4.20 -17.50
C LEU A 65 11.89 -2.75 -17.03
N ASN A 66 13.04 -2.08 -16.91
CA ASN A 66 13.07 -0.66 -16.56
C ASN A 66 12.32 0.21 -17.58
N ALA A 67 12.54 -0.03 -18.88
CA ALA A 67 11.86 0.70 -19.95
C ALA A 67 10.34 0.47 -19.92
N ARG A 68 9.89 -0.78 -19.75
CA ARG A 68 8.48 -1.13 -19.61
C ARG A 68 7.85 -0.46 -18.39
N SER A 69 8.60 -0.43 -17.29
CA SER A 69 8.18 0.21 -16.06
C SER A 69 8.02 1.73 -16.24
N ASP A 70 8.91 2.38 -16.99
CA ASP A 70 8.81 3.81 -17.31
C ASP A 70 7.61 4.10 -18.22
N GLU A 71 7.31 3.21 -19.16
CA GLU A 71 6.15 3.29 -20.04
C GLU A 71 4.82 3.19 -19.26
N LEU A 72 4.71 2.19 -18.38
CA LEU A 72 3.46 1.93 -17.64
C LEU A 72 3.22 2.93 -16.50
N PHE A 73 4.28 3.28 -15.76
CA PHE A 73 4.15 3.95 -14.47
C PHE A 73 4.72 5.38 -14.47
N GLY A 74 5.30 5.82 -15.58
CA GLY A 74 5.95 7.13 -15.71
C GLY A 74 7.39 7.15 -15.20
N LYS A 75 8.08 8.27 -15.40
CA LYS A 75 9.52 8.41 -15.07
C LYS A 75 9.80 9.16 -13.78
N ASP A 76 8.89 10.04 -13.39
CA ASP A 76 9.02 10.87 -12.20
C ASP A 76 8.61 10.10 -10.93
N PHE A 77 9.01 10.65 -9.78
CA PHE A 77 8.78 10.00 -8.49
C PHE A 77 7.30 9.91 -8.13
N GLY A 78 6.50 10.95 -8.42
CA GLY A 78 5.08 10.99 -8.04
C GLY A 78 4.26 9.97 -8.84
N ALA A 79 4.46 9.93 -10.15
CA ALA A 79 3.81 8.93 -11.00
C ALA A 79 4.16 7.51 -10.56
N ARG A 80 5.43 7.25 -10.25
CA ARG A 80 5.89 5.94 -9.75
C ARG A 80 5.29 5.59 -8.39
N MET A 81 5.27 6.54 -7.45
CA MET A 81 4.69 6.33 -6.12
C MET A 81 3.21 5.94 -6.20
N LEU A 82 2.47 6.53 -7.13
CA LEU A 82 1.03 6.26 -7.28
C LEU A 82 0.73 5.02 -8.11
N LYS A 83 1.50 4.76 -9.18
CA LYS A 83 1.15 3.76 -10.21
C LYS A 83 1.98 2.47 -10.16
N ASP A 84 3.22 2.53 -9.66
CA ASP A 84 4.12 1.38 -9.70
C ASP A 84 3.89 0.44 -8.52
N TYR A 85 2.90 -0.44 -8.67
CA TYR A 85 2.51 -1.41 -7.64
C TYR A 85 3.65 -2.34 -7.20
N ASN A 86 4.68 -2.54 -8.03
CA ASN A 86 5.85 -3.36 -7.67
C ASN A 86 6.69 -2.74 -6.54
N GLY A 87 6.60 -1.42 -6.38
CA GLY A 87 7.30 -0.66 -5.34
C GLY A 87 6.46 -0.33 -4.12
N GLN A 88 5.17 -0.70 -4.12
CA GLN A 88 4.21 -0.31 -3.08
C GLN A 88 3.96 -1.43 -2.08
N THR A 89 3.90 -1.06 -0.80
CA THR A 89 3.44 -1.95 0.27
C THR A 89 2.36 -1.25 1.09
N TYR A 90 1.24 -1.94 1.30
CA TYR A 90 0.16 -1.49 2.16
C TYR A 90 0.23 -2.23 3.50
N TRP A 91 0.13 -1.49 4.60
CA TRP A 91 0.39 -2.01 5.93
C TRP A 91 -0.82 -1.82 6.84
N ALA A 92 -1.19 -2.86 7.58
CA ALA A 92 -2.02 -2.74 8.76
C ALA A 92 -1.11 -2.64 9.99
N SER A 93 -0.96 -1.43 10.53
CA SER A 93 -0.15 -1.11 11.71
C SER A 93 -1.00 -1.18 12.98
N ILE A 94 -0.66 -2.13 13.85
CA ILE A 94 -1.38 -2.45 15.08
C ILE A 94 -0.65 -1.80 16.26
N ASN A 95 -1.31 -0.86 16.96
CA ASN A 95 -0.75 -0.24 18.16
C ASN A 95 -0.83 -1.20 19.35
N LEU A 96 0.33 -1.67 19.82
CA LEU A 96 0.36 -2.72 20.86
C LEU A 96 -0.16 -2.21 22.20
N LYS A 97 0.17 -0.96 22.56
CA LYS A 97 -0.24 -0.37 23.84
C LYS A 97 -1.76 -0.16 23.92
N SER A 98 -2.43 0.16 22.80
CA SER A 98 -3.89 0.31 22.76
C SER A 98 -4.63 -1.01 23.02
N PHE A 99 -4.07 -2.16 22.63
CA PHE A 99 -4.63 -3.48 22.97
C PHE A 99 -4.21 -3.94 24.37
N PHE A 100 -2.97 -3.71 24.76
CA PHE A 100 -2.41 -4.11 26.05
C PHE A 100 -2.25 -2.90 26.98
N LYS A 101 -3.36 -2.26 27.36
CA LYS A 101 -3.38 -0.98 28.10
C LYS A 101 -2.55 -1.02 29.40
N ASN A 102 -2.53 -2.14 30.11
CA ASN A 102 -1.79 -2.32 31.37
C ASN A 102 -0.32 -2.72 31.20
N SER A 103 0.16 -2.92 29.97
CA SER A 103 1.56 -3.27 29.70
C SER A 103 2.51 -2.09 29.92
N LYS A 104 3.82 -2.35 30.04
CA LYS A 104 4.86 -1.30 30.08
C LYS A 104 5.33 -0.87 28.67
N LEU A 105 4.62 -1.27 27.62
CA LEU A 105 4.98 -0.92 26.25
C LEU A 105 4.82 0.59 26.01
N PRO A 106 5.71 1.22 25.22
CA PRO A 106 5.57 2.62 24.89
C PRO A 106 4.36 2.84 23.94
N GLU A 107 3.68 3.98 24.08
CA GLU A 107 2.45 4.30 23.34
C GLU A 107 2.64 4.34 21.82
N TRP A 108 3.86 4.60 21.34
CA TRP A 108 4.18 4.67 19.92
C TRP A 108 4.54 3.31 19.30
N LEU A 109 4.73 2.25 20.09
CA LEU A 109 5.17 0.97 19.55
C LEU A 109 4.01 0.24 18.87
N SER A 110 4.26 -0.12 17.61
CA SER A 110 3.33 -0.85 16.77
C SER A 110 3.99 -2.07 16.14
N PHE A 111 3.16 -2.95 15.62
CA PHE A 111 3.55 -4.07 14.77
C PHE A 111 2.71 -4.04 13.51
N SER A 112 3.34 -4.25 12.35
CA SER A 112 2.69 -4.10 11.06
C SER A 112 2.72 -5.38 10.25
N ILE A 113 1.57 -5.69 9.65
CA ILE A 113 1.41 -6.74 8.64
C ILE A 113 1.26 -6.04 7.30
N GLY A 114 2.11 -6.38 6.33
CA GLY A 114 2.18 -5.75 5.03
C GLY A 114 1.74 -6.66 3.89
N TYR A 115 1.22 -6.05 2.84
CA TYR A 115 0.86 -6.71 1.59
C TYR A 115 1.39 -5.89 0.42
N GLY A 116 2.09 -6.57 -0.49
CA GLY A 116 2.60 -6.00 -1.74
C GLY A 116 2.51 -7.01 -2.88
N ALA A 117 2.94 -6.60 -4.06
CA ALA A 117 3.02 -7.47 -5.22
C ALA A 117 4.28 -7.15 -6.03
N GLU A 118 4.75 -8.14 -6.79
CA GLU A 118 5.94 -8.00 -7.63
C GLU A 118 5.73 -8.67 -8.99
N GLY A 119 6.44 -8.16 -9.99
CA GLY A 119 6.48 -8.72 -11.34
C GLY A 119 5.31 -8.27 -12.20
N LEU A 120 4.65 -7.16 -11.87
CA LEU A 120 3.50 -6.62 -12.57
C LEU A 120 3.97 -5.70 -13.71
N PHE A 121 4.05 -6.23 -14.94
CA PHE A 121 4.45 -5.50 -16.16
C PHE A 121 3.38 -5.51 -17.27
N GLY A 122 2.14 -5.80 -16.89
CA GLY A 122 0.94 -5.78 -17.73
C GLY A 122 -0.32 -5.95 -16.88
N GLY A 123 -1.50 -5.87 -17.50
CA GLY A 123 -2.79 -5.91 -16.80
C GLY A 123 -3.03 -7.24 -16.09
N GLU A 124 -3.05 -8.33 -16.86
CA GLU A 124 -3.28 -9.69 -16.35
C GLU A 124 -2.01 -10.54 -16.44
N GLU A 125 -1.35 -10.45 -17.59
CA GLU A 125 -0.10 -11.14 -17.89
C GLU A 125 1.01 -10.13 -18.20
N ASN A 126 2.25 -10.59 -18.21
CA ASN A 126 3.40 -9.76 -18.60
C ASN A 126 3.57 -9.74 -20.11
N ILE A 127 2.48 -9.38 -20.80
CA ILE A 127 2.39 -9.18 -22.24
C ILE A 127 1.84 -7.77 -22.47
N GLY A 128 2.53 -6.99 -23.30
CA GLY A 128 2.10 -5.66 -23.75
C GLY A 128 1.75 -5.70 -25.23
N LYS A 129 0.66 -5.03 -25.60
CA LYS A 129 0.23 -4.86 -26.99
C LYS A 129 0.10 -3.38 -27.32
N ASP A 130 0.35 -3.02 -28.58
CA ASP A 130 0.04 -1.69 -29.11
C ASP A 130 -1.44 -1.56 -29.49
N GLU A 131 -1.85 -0.39 -29.99
CA GLU A 131 -3.23 -0.10 -30.42
C GLU A 131 -3.69 -0.99 -31.59
N ASN A 132 -2.76 -1.54 -32.36
CA ASN A 132 -3.03 -2.45 -33.48
C ASN A 132 -3.05 -3.93 -33.05
N GLY A 133 -2.82 -4.21 -31.76
CA GLY A 133 -2.80 -5.56 -31.20
C GLY A 133 -1.47 -6.31 -31.35
N ASN A 134 -0.41 -5.66 -31.86
CA ASN A 134 0.91 -6.27 -31.98
C ASN A 134 1.59 -6.37 -30.62
N ILE A 135 2.28 -7.48 -30.36
CA ILE A 135 3.01 -7.69 -29.11
C ILE A 135 4.27 -6.82 -29.08
N THR A 136 4.33 -5.88 -28.15
CA THR A 136 5.47 -4.97 -27.93
C THR A 136 6.32 -5.34 -26.72
N PHE A 137 5.75 -6.13 -25.81
CA PHE A 137 6.43 -6.64 -24.61
C PHE A 137 5.96 -8.08 -24.34
N ASN A 138 6.89 -9.00 -24.09
CA ASN A 138 6.55 -10.40 -23.84
C ASN A 138 7.55 -11.01 -22.84
N ARG A 139 7.16 -11.07 -21.57
CA ARG A 139 7.99 -11.58 -20.47
C ARG A 139 7.21 -12.52 -19.53
N PRO A 140 6.71 -13.66 -20.04
CA PRO A 140 5.99 -14.64 -19.23
C PRO A 140 6.90 -15.34 -18.22
N ASP A 141 8.22 -15.28 -18.41
CA ASP A 141 9.24 -15.74 -17.48
C ASP A 141 9.26 -14.93 -16.17
N VAL A 142 8.84 -13.66 -16.22
CA VAL A 142 8.74 -12.81 -15.03
C VAL A 142 7.46 -13.20 -14.28
N LYS A 143 7.63 -13.97 -13.20
CA LYS A 143 6.51 -14.39 -12.37
C LYS A 143 5.87 -13.19 -11.66
N ARG A 144 4.55 -13.07 -11.78
CA ARG A 144 3.71 -12.18 -10.96
C ARG A 144 3.44 -12.87 -9.62
N TYR A 145 3.70 -12.21 -8.51
CA TYR A 145 3.46 -12.81 -7.20
C TYR A 145 3.14 -11.80 -6.11
N ARG A 146 2.49 -12.28 -5.06
CA ARG A 146 2.14 -11.51 -3.86
C ARG A 146 3.25 -11.62 -2.82
N GLN A 147 3.42 -10.56 -2.06
CA GLN A 147 4.37 -10.47 -0.96
C GLN A 147 3.61 -10.18 0.32
N TRP A 148 3.92 -10.94 1.37
CA TRP A 148 3.38 -10.73 2.71
C TRP A 148 4.52 -10.34 3.63
N PHE A 149 4.32 -9.31 4.44
CA PHE A 149 5.36 -8.80 5.32
C PHE A 149 4.91 -8.78 6.77
N ILE A 150 5.88 -8.94 7.67
CA ILE A 150 5.74 -8.53 9.06
C ILE A 150 6.90 -7.63 9.44
N ALA A 151 6.64 -6.59 10.22
CA ALA A 151 7.66 -5.63 10.63
C ALA A 151 7.30 -4.97 11.98
N PRO A 152 8.29 -4.64 12.82
CA PRO A 152 8.10 -3.63 13.85
C PRO A 152 7.73 -2.28 13.22
N ASP A 153 6.96 -1.48 13.95
CA ASP A 153 6.51 -0.19 13.45
C ASP A 153 6.36 0.85 14.56
N ILE A 154 6.26 2.12 14.14
CA ILE A 154 6.12 3.27 15.02
C ILE A 154 4.87 4.03 14.60
N ASP A 155 3.94 4.23 15.54
CA ASP A 155 2.84 5.18 15.37
C ASP A 155 3.29 6.57 15.80
N LEU A 156 3.72 7.36 14.82
CA LEU A 156 4.25 8.71 15.06
C LEU A 156 3.21 9.63 15.71
N SER A 157 1.90 9.39 15.47
CA SER A 157 0.84 10.21 16.06
C SER A 157 0.76 10.10 17.58
N LYS A 158 1.33 9.04 18.18
CA LYS A 158 1.34 8.81 19.62
C LYS A 158 2.55 9.45 20.31
N ILE A 159 3.45 10.11 19.55
CA ILE A 159 4.57 10.87 20.11
C ILE A 159 4.05 12.18 20.72
N LYS A 160 4.29 12.38 22.03
CA LYS A 160 3.79 13.54 22.78
C LYS A 160 4.60 14.80 22.44
N THR A 161 3.91 15.86 22.03
CA THR A 161 4.50 17.18 21.74
C THR A 161 3.52 18.31 22.04
N ASN A 162 4.05 19.45 22.52
CA ASN A 162 3.25 20.64 22.82
C ASN A 162 3.12 21.58 21.60
N LYS A 163 3.86 21.34 20.53
CA LYS A 163 3.85 22.19 19.32
C LYS A 163 2.79 21.67 18.34
N LYS A 164 1.78 22.49 18.02
CA LYS A 164 0.68 22.14 17.11
C LYS A 164 1.18 21.69 15.73
N GLY A 165 2.13 22.42 15.14
CA GLY A 165 2.70 22.06 13.83
C GLY A 165 3.44 20.72 13.83
N VAL A 166 4.18 20.42 14.91
CA VAL A 166 4.87 19.12 15.05
C VAL A 166 3.85 18.00 15.21
N ARG A 167 2.79 18.21 16.01
CA ARG A 167 1.71 17.24 16.17
C ARG A 167 1.02 16.92 14.84
N PHE A 168 0.74 17.96 14.05
CA PHE A 168 0.18 17.79 12.71
C PHE A 168 1.10 16.97 11.79
N MET A 169 2.39 17.32 11.74
CA MET A 169 3.38 16.55 10.96
C MET A 169 3.44 15.09 11.41
N LEU A 170 3.49 14.82 12.71
CA LEU A 170 3.54 13.46 13.24
C LEU A 170 2.31 12.64 12.86
N ASN A 171 1.13 13.26 12.89
CA ASN A 171 -0.11 12.61 12.45
C ASN A 171 -0.07 12.29 10.95
N PHE A 172 0.35 13.26 10.12
CA PHE A 172 0.48 13.08 8.68
C PHE A 172 1.51 11.99 8.33
N LEU A 173 2.70 12.06 8.91
CA LEU A 173 3.77 11.10 8.68
C LEU A 173 3.41 9.69 9.18
N SER A 174 2.52 9.56 10.17
CA SER A 174 2.03 8.24 10.61
C SER A 174 1.20 7.51 9.55
N ALA A 175 0.73 8.19 8.51
CA ALA A 175 0.11 7.52 7.35
C ALA A 175 1.14 6.75 6.49
N PHE A 176 2.43 7.03 6.67
CA PHE A 176 3.51 6.33 5.98
C PHE A 176 4.18 5.33 6.91
N LYS A 177 4.56 4.17 6.38
CA LYS A 177 5.34 3.19 7.16
C LYS A 177 6.69 3.80 7.51
N PHE A 178 7.06 3.72 8.79
CA PHE A 178 8.41 4.11 9.18
C PHE A 178 9.41 3.04 8.70
N PRO A 179 10.51 3.41 8.03
CA PRO A 179 11.48 2.44 7.53
C PRO A 179 12.02 1.56 8.66
N ALA A 180 11.88 0.24 8.50
CA ALA A 180 12.24 -0.72 9.53
C ALA A 180 12.63 -2.07 8.90
N PRO A 181 13.33 -2.94 9.64
CA PRO A 181 13.52 -4.32 9.19
C PRO A 181 12.18 -5.01 8.96
N SER A 182 12.10 -5.90 7.98
CA SER A 182 10.90 -6.71 7.75
C SER A 182 11.24 -8.13 7.34
N LEU A 183 10.32 -9.05 7.62
CA LEU A 183 10.35 -10.40 7.08
C LEU A 183 9.28 -10.50 5.99
N GLU A 184 9.71 -10.86 4.79
CA GLU A 184 8.86 -11.12 3.63
C GLU A 184 8.64 -12.61 3.45
N PHE A 185 7.39 -13.03 3.32
CA PHE A 185 7.03 -14.33 2.77
C PHE A 185 6.49 -14.16 1.35
N SER A 186 7.20 -14.72 0.38
CA SER A 186 6.78 -14.72 -1.03
C SER A 186 7.32 -15.94 -1.76
N ASN A 187 6.54 -16.47 -2.71
CA ASN A 187 6.91 -17.66 -3.48
C ASN A 187 7.41 -18.85 -2.63
N GLY A 188 6.82 -19.06 -1.45
CA GLY A 188 7.21 -20.14 -0.53
C GLY A 188 8.56 -19.93 0.16
N LYS A 189 9.17 -18.74 0.04
CA LYS A 189 10.46 -18.41 0.66
C LYS A 189 10.29 -17.25 1.64
N LEU A 190 11.01 -17.34 2.75
CA LEU A 190 11.17 -16.24 3.70
C LEU A 190 12.41 -15.44 3.32
N LYS A 191 12.29 -14.11 3.29
CA LYS A 191 13.40 -13.18 3.05
C LYS A 191 13.41 -12.15 4.17
N ALA A 192 14.60 -11.77 4.63
CA ALA A 192 14.77 -10.71 5.59
C ALA A 192 15.28 -9.45 4.89
N HIS A 193 14.66 -8.31 5.19
CA HIS A 193 15.08 -7.00 4.74
C HIS A 193 15.58 -6.21 5.94
N ALA A 194 16.81 -5.69 5.86
CA ALA A 194 17.38 -4.86 6.92
C ALA A 194 16.62 -3.53 7.07
N ILE A 195 16.20 -2.95 5.94
CA ILE A 195 15.36 -1.76 5.87
C ILE A 195 14.36 -1.99 4.75
N HIS A 196 13.08 -1.88 5.08
CA HIS A 196 11.98 -1.85 4.11
C HIS A 196 11.29 -0.50 4.27
N PHE A 197 11.11 0.15 3.13
CA PHE A 197 10.28 1.34 2.99
C PHE A 197 8.84 0.91 2.83
#